data_AF-A0A962MPL8-F1
#
_entry.id   AF-A0A962MPL8-F1
#
_cell.length_a   1.000
_cell.length_b   1.000
_cell.length_c   1.000
_cell.angle_alpha   90.00
_cell.angle_beta   90.00
_cell.angle_gamma   90.00
#
_symmetry.space_group_name_H-M   'P 1'
#
loop_
_entity.id
_entity.type
_entity.pdbx_description
1 polymer ?
#
loop_
_entity_poly.entity_id
_entity_poly.type
_entity_poly.pdbx_seq_one_letter_code
_entity_poly.pdbx_strand_id
1 'polypeptide(L)' 'MSFQSIRDMDLKDKRVLLRADLNVPARRGKVTDTTRIDRLKPTIDFLRDAGARILILSHFGRPEGEQNPEM' A
#
# COMPACT_ATOMS: atom_id res chain seq x y z
N MET A 1 16.95 2.82 16.72
CA MET A 1 17.26 3.59 15.51
C MET A 1 16.15 4.61 15.29
N SER A 2 16.49 5.85 14.94
CA SER A 2 15.49 6.86 14.54
C SER A 2 15.30 6.76 13.04
N PHE A 3 14.07 6.49 12.59
CA PHE A 3 13.71 6.53 11.17
C PHE A 3 13.01 7.86 10.90
N GLN A 4 13.30 8.47 9.75
CA GLN A 4 12.56 9.65 9.33
C GLN A 4 11.12 9.28 8.98
N SER A 5 10.17 10.08 9.48
CA SER A 5 8.76 9.91 9.18
C SER A 5 8.39 10.70 7.92
N ILE A 6 7.40 10.21 7.17
CA ILE A 6 6.78 10.95 6.07
C ILE A 6 6.16 12.29 6.52
N ARG A 7 5.91 12.46 7.83
CA ARG A 7 5.39 13.70 8.41
C ARG A 7 6.40 14.84 8.40
N ASP A 8 7.69 14.52 8.29
CA ASP A 8 8.79 15.47 8.40
C ASP A 8 9.47 15.72 7.03
N MET A 9 8.80 15.35 5.92
CA MET A 9 9.34 15.39 4.57
C MET A 9 8.55 16.35 3.67
N ASP A 10 9.25 17.01 2.72
CA ASP A 10 8.60 17.69 1.61
C ASP A 10 8.27 16.69 0.49
N LEU A 11 6.98 16.48 0.27
CA LEU A 11 6.44 15.44 -0.61
C LEU A 11 5.82 16.00 -1.91
N LYS A 12 5.74 17.33 -2.05
CA LYS A 12 5.07 17.96 -3.18
C LYS A 12 5.78 17.60 -4.49
N ASP A 13 5.00 17.14 -5.47
CA ASP A 13 5.47 16.71 -6.80
C ASP A 13 6.49 15.55 -6.78
N LYS A 14 6.70 14.91 -5.62
CA LYS A 14 7.57 13.73 -5.49
C LYS A 14 6.83 12.46 -5.86
N ARG A 15 7.59 11.48 -6.37
CA ARG A 15 7.11 10.10 -6.54
C ARG A 15 7.46 9.30 -5.29
N VAL A 16 6.45 8.78 -4.60
CA VAL A 16 6.60 8.02 -3.35
C VAL A 16 6.31 6.56 -3.62
N LEU A 17 7.31 5.70 -3.42
CA LEU A 17 7.14 4.26 -3.44
C LEU A 17 6.65 3.78 -2.07
N LEU A 18 5.35 3.50 -1.97
CA LEU A 18 4.70 3.06 -0.74
C LEU A 18 4.63 1.53 -0.70
N ARG A 19 5.45 0.91 0.14
CA ARG A 19 5.31 -0.51 0.48
C ARG A 19 4.15 -0.67 1.47
N ALA A 20 3.09 -1.32 1.04
CA ALA A 20 1.86 -1.51 1.81
C ALA A 20 1.60 -2.98 2.15
N ASP A 21 0.81 -3.21 3.20
CA ASP A 21 0.25 -4.53 3.50
C ASP A 21 -1.19 -4.61 2.97
N LEU A 22 -1.34 -5.08 1.73
CA LEU A 22 -2.62 -5.33 1.07
C LEU A 22 -2.90 -6.83 0.89
N ASN A 23 -2.28 -7.68 1.71
CA ASN A 23 -2.56 -9.12 1.71
C ASN A 23 -3.88 -9.39 2.46
N VAL A 24 -4.97 -9.03 1.79
CA VAL A 24 -6.34 -9.17 2.29
C VAL A 24 -6.95 -10.51 1.89
N PRO A 25 -7.86 -11.08 2.71
CA PRO A 25 -8.61 -12.24 2.28
C PRO A 25 -9.52 -11.87 1.11
N ALA A 26 -9.46 -12.67 0.05
CA ALA A 26 -10.34 -12.57 -1.11
C ALA A 26 -10.92 -13.94 -1.46
N ARG A 27 -12.13 -13.96 -2.00
CA ARG A 27 -12.78 -15.15 -2.55
C ARG A 27 -13.42 -14.81 -3.88
N ARG A 28 -13.11 -15.61 -4.91
CA ARG A 28 -13.64 -15.43 -6.28
C ARG A 28 -13.41 -13.99 -6.80
N GLY A 29 -12.19 -13.49 -6.62
CA GLY A 29 -11.80 -12.14 -7.03
C GLY A 29 -12.41 -10.99 -6.22
N LYS A 30 -13.11 -11.27 -5.11
CA LYS A 30 -13.71 -10.23 -4.26
C LYS A 30 -13.08 -10.23 -2.87
N VAL A 31 -12.68 -9.05 -2.40
CA VAL A 31 -12.19 -8.83 -1.03
C VAL A 31 -13.32 -9.12 -0.04
N THR A 32 -13.04 -9.89 1.00
CA THR A 32 -14.02 -10.23 2.04
C THR A 32 -13.79 -9.51 3.37
N ASP A 33 -12.63 -8.88 3.55
CA ASP A 33 -12.30 -8.05 4.72
C ASP A 33 -11.40 -6.88 4.29
N THR A 34 -11.86 -5.65 4.57
CA THR A 34 -11.18 -4.41 4.17
C THR A 34 -10.27 -3.83 5.24
N THR A 35 -10.16 -4.46 6.42
CA THR A 35 -9.46 -3.91 7.59
C THR A 35 -8.04 -3.40 7.26
N ARG A 36 -7.28 -4.12 6.43
CA ARG A 36 -5.93 -3.69 6.04
C ARG A 36 -5.93 -2.50 5.08
N ILE A 37 -6.89 -2.45 4.16
CA ILE A 37 -7.09 -1.32 3.24
C ILE A 37 -7.46 -0.08 4.04
N ASP A 38 -8.41 -0.21 4.97
CA ASP A 38 -8.90 0.89 5.80
C ASP A 38 -7.80 1.45 6.70
N ARG A 39 -6.91 0.59 7.23
CA ARG A 39 -5.73 1.00 8.01
C ARG A 39 -4.69 1.74 7.18
N LEU A 40 -4.55 1.41 5.88
CA LEU A 40 -3.60 2.07 4.98
C LEU A 40 -4.11 3.43 4.49
N LYS A 41 -5.43 3.58 4.36
CA LYS A 41 -6.08 4.76 3.80
C LYS A 41 -5.57 6.10 4.37
N PRO A 42 -5.38 6.29 5.70
CA PRO A 42 -4.87 7.56 6.23
C PRO A 42 -3.49 7.95 5.70
N THR A 43 -2.61 6.97 5.45
CA THR A 43 -1.30 7.22 4.85
C THR A 43 -1.42 7.65 3.39
N ILE A 44 -2.29 7.00 2.61
CA ILE A 44 -2.54 7.38 1.22
C ILE A 44 -3.14 8.78 1.13
N ASP A 45 -4.13 9.08 1.98
CA ASP A 45 -4.76 10.39 2.04
C ASP A 45 -3.72 11.48 2.38
N PHE A 46 -2.88 11.26 3.40
CA PHE A 46 -1.80 12.17 3.76
C PHE A 46 -0.83 12.45 2.58
N LEU A 47 -0.36 11.40 1.90
CA LEU A 47 0.56 11.55 0.77
C LEU A 47 -0.11 12.27 -0.41
N ARG A 48 -1.37 11.95 -0.70
CA ARG A 48 -2.15 12.60 -1.77
C ARG A 48 -2.34 14.09 -1.48
N ASP A 49 -2.74 14.41 -0.27
CA ASP A 49 -3.04 15.79 0.15
C ASP A 49 -1.75 16.63 0.19
N ALA A 50 -0.60 16.01 0.44
CA ALA A 50 0.73 16.62 0.31
C ALA A 50 1.20 16.82 -1.16
N GLY A 51 0.41 16.40 -2.15
CA GLY A 51 0.73 16.56 -3.57
C GLY A 51 1.72 15.52 -4.13
N ALA A 52 1.92 14.40 -3.43
CA ALA A 52 2.79 13.33 -3.92
C ALA A 52 2.08 12.45 -4.97
N ARG A 53 2.88 11.88 -5.88
CA ARG A 53 2.49 10.81 -6.80
C ARG A 53 2.82 9.46 -6.15
N ILE A 54 1.81 8.67 -5.84
CA ILE A 54 1.97 7.45 -5.03
C ILE A 54 2.07 6.21 -5.94
N LEU A 55 3.10 5.39 -5.74
CA LEU A 55 3.26 4.07 -6.34
C LEU A 55 3.15 3.03 -5.23
N ILE A 56 2.15 2.15 -5.27
CA ILE A 56 1.90 1.18 -4.19
C ILE A 56 2.45 -0.18 -4.56
N LEU A 57 3.21 -0.80 -3.65
CA LEU A 57 3.70 -2.17 -3.76
C LEU A 57 3.17 -3.01 -2.59
N SER A 58 2.60 -4.16 -2.88
CA SER A 58 2.25 -5.17 -1.87
C SER A 58 2.62 -6.57 -2.34
N HIS A 59 2.70 -7.48 -1.37
CA HIS A 59 2.55 -8.91 -1.63
C HIS A 59 1.08 -9.29 -1.61
N PHE A 60 0.74 -10.42 -2.22
CA PHE A 60 -0.59 -11.03 -2.13
C PHE A 60 -0.44 -12.55 -2.13
N GLY A 61 -1.01 -13.22 -1.14
CA GLY A 61 -0.88 -14.67 -0.99
C GLY A 61 0.57 -15.15 -0.80
N ARG A 62 0.84 -16.37 -1.26
CA ARG A 62 2.16 -17.02 -1.25
C ARG A 62 2.36 -17.77 -2.58
N PRO A 63 2.85 -17.07 -3.61
CA PRO A 63 3.00 -17.65 -4.93
C PRO A 63 4.26 -18.52 -5.10
N GLU A 64 5.09 -18.67 -4.05
CA GLU A 64 6.33 -19.49 -4.07
C GLU A 64 7.28 -19.18 -5.26
N GLY A 65 7.27 -17.93 -5.72
CA GLY A 65 8.13 -17.47 -6.83
C GLY A 65 7.55 -17.67 -8.23
N GLU A 66 6.36 -18.27 -8.35
CA GLU A 66 5.69 -18.50 -9.63
C GLU A 66 4.56 -17.48 -9.89
N GLN A 67 4.13 -17.35 -11.14
CA GLN A 67 2.94 -16.56 -11.44
C GLN A 67 1.70 -17.37 -11.11
N ASN A 68 0.82 -16.83 -10.26
CA ASN A 68 -0.50 -17.39 -10.01
C ASN A 68 -1.58 -16.37 -10.41
N PRO A 69 -2.13 -16.46 -11.64
CA PRO A 69 -3.14 -15.53 -12.15
C PRO A 69 -4.51 -15.65 -11.47
N GLU A 70 -4.75 -16.76 -10.77
CA GLU A 70 -6.03 -17.06 -10.11
C GLU A 70 -6.06 -16.67 -8.62
N MET A 71 -4.93 -16.23 -8.07
CA MET A 71 -4.91 -15.48 -6.80
C MET A 71 -5.42 -14.06 -7.01
#